data_AF-A0A1Y2AQX7-F1
#
_entry.id   AF-A0A1Y2AQX7-F1
#
_cell.length_a   1.000
_cell.length_b   1.000
_cell.length_c   1.000
_cell.angle_alpha   90.00
_cell.angle_beta   90.00
_cell.angle_gamma   90.00
#
_symmetry.space_group_name_H-M   'P 1'
#
loop_
_entity.id
_entity.type
_entity.pdbx_description
1 polymer ?
#
loop_
_entity_poly.entity_id
_entity_poly.type
_entity_poly.pdbx_seq_one_letter_code
_entity_poly.pdbx_strand_id
1 'polypeptide(L)'
;MADSYRSQEEWVSKRRLVQFWRRQEGTAIFATCRPLPQHDYPQQQNSIIISCIFREEKNTCYVTSVDAIYLLEALVGNRFTVEEKNRIRRNLEGFRPLTVSKSRPESEEFFKLIMGFPNPKPRNIEKDVKVFPWDILGQALKKIISKYVSIYVAR
;
A
#
# COMPACT_ATOMS: atom_id res chain seq x y z
N MET A 1 3.04 2.99 -13.72
CA MET A 1 3.66 2.59 -12.43
C MET A 1 3.62 1.08 -12.22
N ALA A 2 2.54 0.39 -12.64
CA ALA A 2 2.56 -1.06 -12.82
C ALA A 2 3.28 -1.48 -14.13
N ASP A 3 3.38 -0.57 -15.10
CA ASP A 3 3.89 -0.83 -16.47
C ASP A 3 5.42 -0.76 -16.65
N SER A 4 6.21 -0.61 -15.57
CA SER A 4 7.66 -0.78 -15.68
C SER A 4 8.01 -2.26 -15.71
N TYR A 5 8.93 -2.65 -16.59
CA TYR A 5 9.44 -4.03 -16.74
C TYR A 5 9.61 -4.71 -15.38
N ARG A 6 8.88 -5.82 -15.16
CA ARG A 6 9.01 -6.67 -13.97
C ARG A 6 10.18 -7.61 -14.13
N SER A 7 11.03 -7.69 -13.11
CA SER A 7 12.11 -8.67 -13.10
C SER A 7 11.55 -10.09 -13.00
N GLN A 8 12.35 -11.08 -13.39
CA GLN A 8 11.96 -12.49 -13.26
C GLN A 8 11.66 -12.86 -11.79
N GLU A 9 12.43 -12.31 -10.84
CA GLU A 9 12.20 -12.50 -9.41
C GLU A 9 10.85 -11.93 -8.96
N GLU A 10 10.44 -10.76 -9.47
CA GLU A 10 9.14 -10.15 -9.17
C GLU A 10 7.97 -10.96 -9.75
N TRP A 11 8.18 -11.63 -10.88
CA TRP A 11 7.19 -12.54 -11.48
C TRP A 11 7.05 -13.84 -10.70
N VAL A 12 8.18 -14.45 -10.29
CA VAL A 12 8.19 -15.69 -9.51
C VAL A 12 7.62 -15.47 -8.12
N SER A 13 8.08 -14.42 -7.42
CA SER A 13 7.58 -14.08 -6.08
C SER A 13 6.19 -13.45 -6.10
N LYS A 14 5.69 -13.04 -7.27
CA LYS A 14 4.44 -12.28 -7.45
C LYS A 14 4.41 -10.97 -6.64
N ARG A 15 5.57 -10.45 -6.21
CA ARG A 15 5.68 -9.22 -5.41
C ARG A 15 6.79 -8.32 -5.92
N ARG A 16 6.47 -7.04 -6.04
CA ARG A 16 7.42 -5.94 -6.22
C ARG A 16 7.40 -5.07 -4.97
N LEU A 17 8.56 -4.77 -4.38
CA LEU A 17 8.63 -3.70 -3.39
C LEU A 17 8.74 -2.36 -4.11
N VAL A 18 8.04 -1.35 -3.60
CA VAL A 18 8.07 0.00 -4.16
C VAL A 18 8.47 0.96 -3.06
N GLN A 19 9.62 1.61 -3.26
CA GLN A 19 10.15 2.63 -2.36
C GLN A 19 9.59 3.99 -2.77
N PHE A 20 9.16 4.79 -1.80
CA PHE A 20 8.60 6.12 -1.96
C PHE A 20 9.48 7.18 -1.29
N TRP A 21 9.55 8.35 -1.91
CA TRP A 21 10.07 9.58 -1.32
C TRP A 21 8.98 10.62 -1.33
N ARG A 22 8.97 11.47 -0.30
CA ARG A 22 8.07 12.61 -0.23
C ARG A 22 8.85 13.91 -0.21
N ARG A 23 8.24 14.96 -0.75
CA ARG A 23 8.64 16.35 -0.61
C ARG A 23 7.39 17.18 -0.36
N GLN A 24 7.47 18.15 0.53
CA GLN A 24 6.35 19.07 0.78
C GLN A 24 6.77 20.48 0.41
N GLU A 25 5.92 21.18 -0.33
CA GLU A 25 6.07 22.60 -0.66
C GLU A 25 4.77 23.32 -0.29
N GLY A 26 4.80 24.08 0.81
CA GLY A 26 3.58 24.67 1.39
C GLY A 26 2.52 23.60 1.68
N THR A 27 1.39 23.70 1.00
CA THR A 27 0.24 22.79 1.06
C THR A 27 0.22 21.79 -0.13
N ALA A 28 1.36 21.50 -0.74
CA ALA A 28 1.46 20.46 -1.75
C ALA A 28 2.40 19.36 -1.28
N ILE A 29 1.94 18.11 -1.30
CA ILE A 29 2.77 16.92 -1.05
C ILE A 29 3.05 16.26 -2.38
N PHE A 30 4.34 16.18 -2.72
CA PHE A 30 4.87 15.47 -3.87
C PHE A 30 5.38 14.11 -3.41
N ALA A 31 5.05 13.06 -4.16
CA ALA A 31 5.54 11.72 -3.94
C ALA A 31 6.20 11.21 -5.22
N THR A 32 7.39 10.64 -5.08
CA THR A 32 8.07 9.89 -6.16
C THR A 32 8.30 8.47 -5.68
N CYS A 33 8.43 7.53 -6.60
CA CYS A 33 8.67 6.15 -6.23
C CYS A 33 9.50 5.39 -7.26
N ARG A 34 10.12 4.30 -6.83
CA ARG A 34 10.85 3.38 -7.70
C ARG A 34 10.71 1.93 -7.20
N PRO A 35 10.84 0.93 -8.08
CA PRO A 35 10.98 -0.46 -7.66
C PRO A 35 12.22 -0.66 -6.78
N LEU A 36 12.11 -1.50 -5.76
CA LEU A 36 13.20 -1.90 -4.88
C LEU A 36 13.38 -3.42 -4.95
N PRO A 37 14.55 -3.93 -5.32
CA PRO A 37 14.84 -5.36 -5.24
C PRO A 37 14.71 -5.88 -3.82
N GLN A 38 14.22 -7.12 -3.66
CA GLN A 38 14.00 -7.72 -2.35
C GLN A 38 15.29 -7.83 -1.53
N HIS A 39 16.44 -8.05 -2.18
CA HIS A 39 17.74 -8.16 -1.54
C HIS A 39 18.30 -6.80 -1.04
N ASP A 40 17.78 -5.68 -1.55
CA ASP A 40 18.16 -4.32 -1.12
C ASP A 40 17.32 -3.82 0.07
N TYR A 41 16.25 -4.53 0.41
CA TYR A 41 15.37 -4.16 1.52
C TYR A 41 16.10 -3.99 2.87
N PRO A 42 17.03 -4.89 3.28
CA PRO A 42 17.75 -4.75 4.55
C PRO A 42 18.52 -3.42 4.70
N GLN A 43 19.03 -2.86 3.61
CA GLN A 43 19.73 -1.56 3.61
C GLN A 43 18.78 -0.36 3.58
N GLN A 44 17.49 -0.57 3.32
CA GLN A 44 16.49 0.49 3.10
C GLN A 44 15.39 0.53 4.17
N GLN A 45 15.62 -0.06 5.35
CA GLN A 45 14.60 -0.20 6.41
C GLN A 45 13.98 1.12 6.91
N ASN A 46 14.69 2.25 6.77
CA ASN A 46 14.20 3.58 7.14
C ASN A 46 13.39 4.27 6.03
N SER A 47 13.25 3.64 4.86
CA SER A 47 12.51 4.19 3.72
C SER A 47 11.04 3.80 3.74
N ILE A 48 10.23 4.58 3.03
CA ILE A 48 8.80 4.30 2.84
C ILE A 48 8.67 3.21 1.79
N ILE A 49 8.32 1.99 2.17
CA ILE A 49 8.27 0.85 1.25
C ILE A 49 6.94 0.11 1.40
N ILE A 50 6.27 -0.17 0.28
CA ILE A 50 5.04 -0.98 0.25
C ILE A 50 5.12 -2.09 -0.81
N SER A 51 4.23 -3.07 -0.69
CA SER A 51 4.16 -4.21 -1.62
C SER A 51 3.17 -3.94 -2.77
N CYS A 52 3.65 -4.06 -4.01
CA CYS A 52 2.83 -4.22 -5.21
C CYS A 52 2.70 -5.71 -5.54
N ILE A 53 1.52 -6.26 -5.33
CA ILE A 53 1.29 -7.70 -5.29
C ILE A 53 0.54 -8.12 -6.55
N PHE A 54 1.13 -8.97 -7.38
CA PHE A 54 0.48 -9.45 -8.59
C PHE A 54 -0.41 -10.65 -8.30
N ARG A 55 -1.64 -10.62 -8.81
CA ARG A 55 -2.58 -11.74 -8.78
C ARG A 55 -2.80 -12.25 -10.20
N GLU A 56 -2.36 -13.48 -10.44
CA GLU A 56 -2.32 -14.10 -11.77
C GLU A 56 -3.72 -14.31 -12.37
N GLU A 57 -4.65 -14.91 -11.60
CA GLU A 57 -6.03 -15.16 -12.04
C GLU A 57 -6.78 -13.91 -12.51
N LYS A 58 -6.42 -12.75 -11.95
CA LYS A 58 -7.02 -11.45 -12.28
C LYS A 58 -6.15 -10.61 -13.19
N ASN A 59 -4.95 -11.10 -13.52
CA ASN A 59 -3.91 -10.39 -14.26
C ASN A 59 -3.75 -8.92 -13.83
N THR A 60 -3.73 -8.68 -12.52
CA THR A 60 -3.71 -7.32 -12.00
C THR A 60 -2.93 -7.22 -10.69
N CYS A 61 -2.48 -6.01 -10.39
CA CYS A 61 -1.70 -5.71 -9.19
C CYS A 61 -2.61 -5.18 -8.08
N TYR A 62 -2.28 -5.53 -6.85
CA TYR A 62 -2.98 -5.11 -5.65
C TYR A 62 -2.03 -4.49 -4.64
N VAL A 63 -2.58 -3.65 -3.77
CA VAL A 63 -1.97 -3.15 -2.55
C VAL A 63 -2.85 -3.51 -1.36
N THR A 64 -2.26 -3.84 -0.22
CA THR A 64 -3.02 -4.11 1.00
C THR A 64 -3.49 -2.82 1.66
N SER A 65 -4.60 -2.88 2.41
CA SER A 65 -5.06 -1.73 3.21
C SER A 65 -4.05 -1.29 4.26
N VAL A 66 -3.26 -2.24 4.78
CA VAL A 66 -2.19 -1.96 5.75
C VAL A 66 -1.08 -1.14 5.09
N ASP A 67 -0.63 -1.55 3.90
CA ASP A 67 0.34 -0.80 3.11
C ASP A 67 -0.18 0.59 2.71
N ALA A 68 -1.45 0.68 2.29
CA ALA A 68 -2.06 1.95 1.91
C ALA A 68 -2.12 2.95 3.08
N ILE A 69 -2.50 2.49 4.27
CA ILE A 69 -2.52 3.34 5.48
C ILE A 69 -1.10 3.73 5.90
N TYR A 70 -0.14 2.79 5.86
CA TYR A 70 1.26 3.08 6.16
C TYR A 70 1.83 4.14 5.21
N LEU A 71 1.54 4.03 3.91
CA LEU A 71 1.96 5.02 2.92
C LEU A 71 1.30 6.38 3.19
N LEU A 72 0.03 6.43 3.56
CA LEU A 72 -0.64 7.69 3.94
C LEU A 72 0.01 8.35 5.16
N GLU A 73 0.29 7.60 6.22
CA GLU A 73 1.01 8.11 7.41
C GLU A 73 2.35 8.71 6.99
N ALA A 74 3.09 7.98 6.15
CA ALA A 74 4.41 8.38 5.71
C ALA A 74 4.39 9.63 4.82
N LEU A 75 3.43 9.74 3.91
CA LEU A 75 3.27 10.90 3.01
C LEU A 75 2.81 12.15 3.76
N VAL A 76 1.83 12.03 4.66
CA VAL A 76 1.38 13.13 5.52
C VAL A 76 2.45 13.50 6.55
N GLY A 77 3.31 12.57 6.91
CA GLY A 77 4.36 12.77 7.91
C GLY A 77 3.88 12.78 9.34
N ASN A 78 2.77 12.09 9.59
CA ASN A 78 2.22 11.93 10.93
C ASN A 78 1.75 10.49 11.15
N ARG A 79 1.89 10.00 12.38
CA ARG A 79 1.27 8.75 12.80
C ARG A 79 -0.21 9.00 13.05
N PHE A 80 -1.06 8.16 12.48
CA PHE A 80 -2.50 8.27 12.69
C PHE A 80 -2.91 7.54 13.96
N THR A 81 -3.83 8.16 14.69
CA THR A 81 -4.51 7.51 15.82
C THR A 81 -5.38 6.35 15.34
N VAL A 82 -5.89 5.55 16.26
CA VAL A 82 -6.78 4.42 15.92
C VAL A 82 -8.07 4.91 15.27
N GLU A 83 -8.64 5.99 15.78
CA GLU A 83 -9.86 6.65 15.28
C GLU A 83 -9.63 7.14 13.85
N GLU A 84 -8.47 7.75 13.62
CA GLU A 84 -8.09 8.27 12.32
C GLU A 84 -7.87 7.15 11.30
N LYS A 85 -7.20 6.06 11.70
CA LYS A 85 -7.08 4.84 10.87
C LYS A 85 -8.45 4.27 10.52
N ASN A 86 -9.38 4.24 11.47
CA ASN A 86 -10.75 3.78 11.21
C ASN A 86 -11.50 4.70 10.24
N ARG A 87 -11.32 6.02 10.35
CA ARG A 87 -11.87 7.00 9.38
C ARG A 87 -11.31 6.77 7.98
N ILE A 88 -9.99 6.58 7.86
CA ILE A 88 -9.32 6.29 6.59
C ILE A 88 -9.84 4.96 6.00
N ARG A 89 -9.95 3.90 6.80
CA ARG A 89 -10.52 2.61 6.35
C ARG A 89 -11.92 2.77 5.76
N ARG A 90 -12.80 3.54 6.40
CA ARG A 90 -14.15 3.85 5.85
C ARG A 90 -14.09 4.61 4.52
N ASN A 91 -13.15 5.55 4.38
CA ASN A 91 -12.95 6.25 3.10
C ASN A 91 -12.45 5.28 2.00
N LEU A 92 -11.56 4.36 2.38
CA LEU A 92 -11.03 3.34 1.49
C LEU A 92 -12.12 2.34 1.05
N GLU A 93 -13.10 1.98 1.90
CA GLU A 93 -14.23 1.14 1.50
C GLU A 93 -15.02 1.71 0.31
N GLY A 94 -15.07 3.04 0.15
CA GLY A 94 -15.67 3.70 -1.01
C GLY A 94 -15.00 3.38 -2.35
N PHE A 95 -13.78 2.83 -2.33
CA PHE A 95 -13.06 2.32 -3.49
C PHE A 95 -13.28 0.82 -3.75
N ARG A 96 -14.24 0.20 -3.05
CA ARG A 96 -14.67 -1.19 -3.23
C ARG A 96 -13.51 -2.20 -3.12
N PRO A 97 -12.85 -2.30 -1.95
CA PRO A 97 -11.81 -3.30 -1.73
C PRO A 97 -12.34 -4.72 -1.90
N LEU A 98 -11.46 -5.62 -2.31
CA LEU A 98 -11.68 -7.04 -2.16
C LEU A 98 -11.31 -7.46 -0.73
N THR A 99 -12.12 -8.34 -0.16
CA THR A 99 -11.81 -8.98 1.13
C THR A 99 -11.19 -10.33 0.82
N VAL A 100 -9.96 -10.52 1.27
CA VAL A 100 -9.14 -11.71 1.01
C VAL A 100 -8.95 -12.41 2.34
N SER A 101 -9.35 -13.68 2.42
CA SER A 101 -9.31 -14.45 3.66
C SER A 101 -9.02 -15.93 3.40
N LYS A 102 -8.52 -16.62 4.44
CA LYS A 102 -8.33 -18.06 4.41
C LYS A 102 -9.65 -18.85 4.30
N SER A 103 -10.76 -18.26 4.76
CA SER A 103 -12.08 -18.91 4.78
C SER A 103 -12.84 -18.84 3.45
N ARG A 104 -12.34 -18.07 2.48
CA ARG A 104 -12.96 -17.89 1.16
C ARG A 104 -12.15 -18.63 0.10
N PRO A 105 -12.67 -19.73 -0.48
CA PRO A 105 -11.95 -20.51 -1.48
C PRO A 105 -11.44 -19.66 -2.64
N GLU A 106 -12.21 -18.65 -3.08
CA GLU A 106 -11.82 -17.77 -4.20
C GLU A 106 -10.66 -16.81 -3.89
N SER A 107 -10.22 -16.74 -2.64
CA SER A 107 -9.16 -15.83 -2.21
C SER A 107 -8.11 -16.49 -1.32
N GLU A 108 -8.26 -17.78 -1.02
CA GLU A 108 -7.41 -18.50 -0.08
C GLU A 108 -5.96 -18.57 -0.58
N GLU A 109 -5.74 -18.92 -1.84
CA GLU A 109 -4.39 -18.98 -2.42
C GLU A 109 -3.71 -17.60 -2.42
N PHE A 110 -4.47 -16.56 -2.75
CA PHE A 110 -3.98 -15.19 -2.71
C PHE A 110 -3.67 -14.73 -1.28
N PHE A 111 -4.50 -15.13 -0.30
CA PHE A 111 -4.23 -14.89 1.12
C PHE A 111 -2.94 -15.57 1.56
N LYS A 112 -2.76 -16.86 1.25
CA LYS A 112 -1.54 -17.63 1.57
C LYS A 112 -0.29 -16.99 0.95
N LEU A 113 -0.38 -16.53 -0.30
CA LEU A 113 0.69 -15.81 -0.98
C LEU A 113 1.09 -14.55 -0.20
N ILE A 114 0.13 -13.70 0.17
CA ILE A 114 0.38 -12.48 0.94
C ILE A 114 1.07 -12.77 2.27
N MET A 115 0.60 -13.80 2.98
CA MET A 115 1.16 -14.19 4.28
C MET A 115 2.55 -14.83 4.17
N GLY A 116 2.87 -15.40 3.01
CA GLY A 116 4.14 -16.06 2.71
C GLY A 116 5.31 -15.12 2.40
N PHE A 117 5.05 -13.84 2.10
CA PHE A 117 6.10 -12.93 1.66
C PHE A 117 7.18 -12.64 2.72
N PRO A 118 8.47 -12.47 2.37
CA PRO A 118 9.48 -12.03 3.33
C PRO A 118 9.24 -10.59 3.81
N ASN A 119 10.03 -10.11 4.77
CA ASN A 119 9.93 -8.73 5.22
C ASN A 119 10.11 -7.72 4.06
N PRO A 120 9.39 -6.59 4.03
CA PRO A 120 8.42 -6.13 5.04
C PRO A 120 7.13 -6.95 4.97
N LYS A 121 6.75 -7.55 6.11
CA LYS A 121 5.45 -8.17 6.30
C LYS A 121 4.51 -7.15 6.94
N PRO A 122 3.29 -6.96 6.44
CA PRO A 122 2.31 -6.23 7.20
C PRO A 122 2.05 -6.98 8.52
N ARG A 123 2.45 -6.36 9.64
CA ARG A 123 2.40 -6.98 10.98
C ARG A 123 0.95 -7.32 11.36
N ASN A 124 0.76 -8.47 12.01
CA ASN A 124 -0.50 -8.91 12.64
C ASN A 124 -1.73 -9.02 11.73
N ILE A 125 -1.59 -9.49 10.48
CA ILE A 125 -2.75 -9.85 9.66
C ILE A 125 -3.07 -11.35 9.79
N GLU A 126 -3.51 -11.78 10.97
CA GLU A 126 -4.06 -13.14 11.16
C GLU A 126 -5.53 -13.25 10.73
N LYS A 127 -6.09 -12.17 10.17
CA LYS A 127 -7.50 -12.03 9.78
C LYS A 127 -7.63 -11.63 8.32
N ASP A 128 -8.88 -11.50 7.86
CA ASP A 128 -9.25 -10.96 6.55
C ASP A 128 -8.48 -9.67 6.22
N VAL A 129 -7.83 -9.66 5.06
CA VAL A 129 -7.12 -8.49 4.54
C VAL A 129 -7.94 -7.84 3.45
N LYS A 130 -8.06 -6.50 3.52
CA LYS A 130 -8.62 -5.71 2.44
C LYS A 130 -7.52 -5.40 1.43
N VAL A 131 -7.77 -5.65 0.16
CA VAL A 131 -6.85 -5.32 -0.94
C VAL A 131 -7.56 -4.45 -1.98
N PHE A 132 -6.77 -3.58 -2.60
CA PHE A 132 -7.23 -2.63 -3.60
C PHE A 132 -6.42 -2.80 -4.88
N PRO A 133 -7.03 -2.69 -6.06
CA PRO A 133 -6.28 -2.57 -7.31
C PRO A 133 -5.20 -1.47 -7.20
N TRP A 134 -4.00 -1.74 -7.69
CA TRP A 134 -2.85 -0.84 -7.55
C TRP A 134 -3.06 0.48 -8.31
N ASP A 135 -3.72 0.43 -9.45
CA ASP A 135 -4.09 1.57 -10.30
C ASP A 135 -4.90 2.63 -9.56
N ILE A 136 -5.79 2.23 -8.63
CA ILE A 136 -6.60 3.17 -7.85
C ILE A 136 -5.85 3.80 -6.68
N LEU A 137 -4.66 3.30 -6.32
CA LEU A 137 -3.90 3.77 -5.15
C LEU A 137 -3.63 5.27 -5.24
N GLY A 138 -3.18 5.78 -6.40
CA GLY A 138 -2.90 7.19 -6.59
C GLY A 138 -4.13 8.09 -6.35
N GLN A 139 -5.30 7.66 -6.86
CA GLN A 139 -6.56 8.37 -6.66
C GLN A 139 -6.99 8.34 -5.19
N ALA A 140 -6.86 7.19 -4.53
CA ALA A 140 -7.19 7.03 -3.11
C ALA A 140 -6.31 7.92 -2.22
N LEU A 141 -4.99 7.93 -2.47
CA LEU A 141 -4.05 8.79 -1.77
C LEU A 141 -4.43 10.27 -1.93
N LYS A 142 -4.66 10.74 -3.17
CA LYS A 142 -5.02 12.13 -3.45
C LYS A 142 -6.32 12.54 -2.73
N LYS A 143 -7.36 11.71 -2.78
CA LYS A 143 -8.66 11.97 -2.13
C LYS A 143 -8.56 12.05 -0.61
N ILE A 144 -7.71 11.23 0.00
CA ILE A 144 -7.55 11.20 1.46
C ILE A 144 -6.64 12.33 1.93
N ILE A 145 -5.49 12.53 1.26
CA ILE A 145 -4.51 13.57 1.60
C ILE A 145 -5.12 14.98 1.47
N SER A 146 -6.00 15.24 0.51
CA SER A 146 -6.61 16.57 0.34
C SER A 146 -7.35 17.08 1.59
N LYS A 147 -7.75 16.17 2.50
CA LYS A 147 -8.38 16.52 3.79
C LYS A 147 -7.40 17.03 4.85
N TYR A 148 -6.12 16.66 4.75
CA TYR A 148 -5.09 17.07 5.73
C TYR A 148 -4.37 18.34 5.30
N VAL A 149 -4.26 18.56 4.00
CA VAL A 149 -3.39 19.60 3.46
C VAL A 149 -4.12 20.94 3.29
N SER A 150 -5.46 20.96 3.37
CA SER A 150 -6.27 22.19 3.34
C SER A 150 -6.61 22.76 4.73
N ILE A 151 -6.07 22.21 5.83
CA ILE A 151 -6.45 22.61 7.19
C ILE A 151 -5.19 22.81 8.02
N TYR A 152 -4.66 24.05 8.03
CA TYR A 152 -4.07 24.72 9.19
C TYR A 152 -3.99 26.22 8.89
N VAL A 153 -5.09 26.95 9.12
CA VAL A 153 -5.01 28.38 9.45
C VAL A 153 -5.19 28.44 10.96
N ALA A 154 -4.09 28.47 11.70
CA ALA A 154 -4.13 28.96 13.06
C ALA A 154 -4.29 30.48 12.99
N ARG A 155 -5.31 31.01 13.68
CA ARG A 155 -5.37 32.44 14.03
C ARG A 155 -4.32 32.74 15.09
#